data_AF-A0A7V1FVR2-F1
#
_entry.id   AF-A0A7V1FVR2-F1
#
_cell.length_a   1.000
_cell.length_b   1.000
_cell.length_c   1.000
_cell.angle_alpha   90.00
_cell.angle_beta   90.00
_cell.angle_gamma   90.00
#
_symmetry.space_group_name_H-M   'P 1'
#
loop_
_entity.id
_entity.type
_entity.pdbx_description
1 polymer ?
#
loop_
_entity_poly.entity_id
_entity_poly.type
_entity_poly.pdbx_seq_one_letter_code
_entity_poly.pdbx_strand_id
1 'polypeptide(L)' 'MSAKDKKLYTLFCIISLLIFICTADLYADTDKWTGLNNGLEKGTIRSLAIDPYDTDIIYAGDSQGTYTRVLTAA' A
#
# COMPACT_ATOMS: atom_id res chain seq x y z
N MET A 1 -31.28 36.10 -7.33
CA MET A 1 -30.02 35.63 -6.72
C MET A 1 -28.90 36.60 -7.06
N SER A 2 -28.30 37.25 -6.07
CA SER A 2 -27.25 38.27 -6.29
C SER A 2 -25.94 37.63 -6.75
N ALA A 3 -25.08 38.39 -7.44
CA ALA A 3 -23.77 37.92 -7.87
C ALA A 3 -22.88 37.47 -6.70
N LYS A 4 -23.09 38.04 -5.51
CA LYS A 4 -22.40 37.66 -4.27
C LYS A 4 -22.83 36.27 -3.78
N ASP A 5 -24.13 35.97 -3.84
CA ASP A 5 -24.70 34.69 -3.40
C ASP A 5 -24.26 33.54 -4.32
N LYS A 6 -24.17 33.79 -5.63
CA LYS A 6 -23.67 32.80 -6.59
C LYS A 6 -22.21 32.43 -6.31
N LYS A 7 -21.36 33.42 -6.01
CA LYS A 7 -19.95 33.19 -5.63
C LYS A 7 -19.82 32.40 -4.33
N LEU A 8 -20.67 32.68 -3.35
CA LEU A 8 -20.71 31.98 -2.07
C LEU A 8 -21.15 30.51 -2.24
N TYR A 9 -22.18 30.25 -3.04
CA TYR A 9 -22.64 28.90 -3.34
C TYR A 9 -21.58 28.10 -4.09
N THR A 10 -20.92 28.68 -5.10
CA THR A 10 -19.82 28.01 -5.81
C THR A 10 -18.64 27.71 -4.89
N LEU A 11 -18.32 28.59 -3.95
CA LEU A 11 -17.25 28.35 -2.97
C LEU A 11 -17.61 27.17 -2.05
N PHE A 12 -18.86 27.10 -1.60
CA PHE A 12 -19.33 25.99 -0.78
C PHE A 12 -19.32 24.65 -1.54
N CYS A 13 -19.71 24.65 -2.82
CA CYS A 13 -19.62 23.48 -3.69
C CYS A 13 -18.17 23.00 -3.88
N ILE A 14 -17.23 23.92 -4.08
CA ILE A 14 -15.82 23.58 -4.24
C ILE A 14 -15.25 23.00 -2.94
N ILE A 15 -15.55 23.61 -1.79
CA ILE A 15 -15.08 23.10 -0.48
C ILE A 15 -15.63 21.69 -0.22
N SER A 16 -16.92 21.45 -0.50
CA SER A 16 -17.53 20.12 -0.39
C SER A 16 -16.86 19.09 -1.29
N LEU A 17 -16.55 19.47 -2.54
CA LEU A 17 -15.87 18.60 -3.51
C LEU A 17 -14.44 18.28 -3.07
N LEU A 18 -13.70 19.26 -2.56
CA LEU A 18 -12.32 19.08 -2.08
C LEU A 18 -12.26 18.19 -0.83
N ILE A 19 -13.22 18.30 0.08
CA ILE A 19 -13.32 17.44 1.26
C ILE A 19 -13.57 15.99 0.83
N PHE A 20 -14.45 15.76 -0.14
CA PHE A 20 -14.75 14.42 -0.66
C PHE A 20 -13.50 13.75 -1.28
N ILE A 21 -12.74 14.51 -2.07
CA ILE A 21 -11.49 14.03 -2.68
C ILE A 21 -10.45 13.68 -1.59
N CYS A 22 -10.25 14.56 -0.60
CA CYS A 22 -9.29 14.34 0.49
C CYS A 22 -9.59 13.08 1.32
N THR A 23 -10.87 12.69 1.44
CA THR A 23 -11.27 11.47 2.15
C THR A 23 -11.20 10.18 1.33
N ALA A 24 -11.04 10.26 0.01
CA ALA A 24 -10.92 9.08 -0.83
C ALA A 24 -9.61 8.31 -0.57
N ASP A 25 -8.53 9.03 -0.27
CA ASP A 25 -7.21 8.47 0.03
C ASP A 25 -7.08 7.96 1.49
N LEU A 26 -8.12 8.18 2.33
CA LEU A 26 -8.16 7.78 3.75
C LEU A 26 -8.87 6.43 3.98
N TYR A 27 -9.51 5.86 2.95
CA TYR A 27 -9.88 4.45 3.00
C TYR A 27 -8.61 3.65 2.83
N ALA A 28 -8.10 3.16 3.97
CA ALA A 28 -6.95 2.28 4.11
C ALA A 28 -6.58 1.60 2.80
N ASP A 29 -5.36 1.88 2.33
CA ASP A 29 -4.75 1.23 1.18
C ASP A 29 -5.09 -0.25 1.26
N THR A 30 -5.90 -0.68 0.30
CA THR A 30 -6.43 -2.04 0.24
C THR A 30 -5.26 -3.00 0.41
N ASP A 31 -5.34 -3.93 1.38
CA ASP A 31 -4.40 -5.04 1.59
C ASP A 31 -4.16 -5.84 0.29
N LYS A 32 -3.38 -5.27 -0.63
CA LYS A 32 -3.03 -5.86 -1.91
C LYS A 32 -1.87 -6.78 -1.64
N TRP A 33 -2.20 -7.98 -1.17
CA TRP A 33 -1.26 -9.09 -1.15
C TRP A 33 -0.84 -9.40 -2.58
N THR A 34 0.29 -8.83 -3.00
CA THR A 34 0.97 -9.23 -4.23
C THR A 34 1.82 -10.45 -3.91
N GLY A 35 1.67 -11.53 -4.68
CA GLY A 35 2.51 -12.71 -4.52
C GLY A 35 3.97 -12.39 -4.85
N LEU A 36 4.87 -12.54 -3.88
CA LEU A 36 6.31 -12.33 -4.02
C LEU A 36 7.06 -13.66 -4.18
N ASN A 37 6.45 -14.61 -4.90
CA ASN A 37 6.99 -15.95 -5.07
C ASN A 37 8.03 -16.07 -6.19
N ASN A 38 8.41 -14.96 -6.84
CA ASN A 38 9.41 -14.97 -7.90
C ASN A 38 10.76 -15.44 -7.35
N GLY A 39 11.24 -16.59 -7.81
CA GLY A 39 12.50 -17.19 -7.35
C GLY A 39 12.37 -18.08 -6.11
N LEU A 40 11.19 -18.19 -5.50
CA LEU A 40 10.90 -19.24 -4.53
C LEU A 40 10.58 -20.52 -5.29
N GLU A 41 11.49 -21.51 -5.25
CA GLU A 41 11.18 -22.85 -5.74
C GLU A 41 9.96 -23.41 -5.01
N LYS A 42 9.18 -24.27 -5.69
CA LYS A 42 8.01 -24.92 -5.09
C LYS A 42 8.45 -25.73 -3.88
N GLY A 43 8.14 -25.24 -2.69
CA GLY A 43 8.54 -25.88 -1.43
C GLY A 43 7.88 -25.24 -0.22
N THR A 44 7.98 -25.93 0.92
CA THR A 44 7.50 -25.40 2.20
C THR A 44 8.56 -24.45 2.77
N ILE A 45 8.22 -23.16 2.88
CA ILE A 45 9.01 -22.20 3.65
C ILE A 45 8.82 -22.52 5.13
N ARG A 46 9.93 -22.68 5.86
CA ARG A 46 9.94 -23.03 7.29
C ARG A 46 10.32 -21.86 8.19
N SER A 47 10.99 -20.85 7.65
CA SER A 47 11.39 -19.66 8.39
C SER A 47 11.33 -18.41 7.52
N LEU A 48 11.03 -17.28 8.16
CA LEU A 48 11.06 -15.94 7.57
C LEU A 48 11.82 -15.02 8.53
N ALA A 49 12.66 -14.14 7.98
CA ALA A 49 13.35 -13.09 8.73
C ALA A 49 13.35 -11.79 7.91
N ILE A 50 13.30 -10.64 8.58
CA ILE A 50 13.39 -9.30 7.97
C ILE A 50 14.80 -8.77 8.21
N ASP A 51 15.40 -8.12 7.21
CA ASP A 51 16.69 -7.46 7.40
C ASP A 51 16.55 -6.27 8.37
N PRO A 52 17.34 -6.20 9.46
CA PRO A 52 17.23 -5.13 10.45
C PRO A 52 17.73 -3.76 9.94
N TYR A 53 18.48 -3.72 8.85
CA TYR A 53 19.00 -2.49 8.24
C TYR A 53 18.18 -2.04 7.03
N ASP A 54 17.41 -2.95 6.43
CA ASP A 54 16.53 -2.68 5.29
C ASP A 54 15.22 -3.49 5.38
N THR A 55 14.15 -2.86 5.87
CA THR A 55 12.87 -3.56 6.10
C THR A 55 12.18 -4.01 4.82
N ASP A 56 12.67 -3.61 3.64
CA ASP A 56 12.14 -4.05 2.34
C ASP A 56 12.70 -5.42 1.93
N ILE A 57 13.66 -5.96 2.69
CA ILE A 57 14.29 -7.25 2.46
C ILE A 57 13.74 -8.30 3.43
N ILE A 58 13.13 -9.35 2.87
CA ILE A 58 12.68 -10.54 3.60
C ILE A 58 13.49 -11.75 3.13
N TYR A 59 13.97 -12.56 4.06
CA TYR A 59 14.63 -13.84 3.80
C TYR A 59 13.68 -14.99 4.09
N ALA A 60 13.51 -15.89 3.11
CA ALA A 60 12.72 -17.11 3.26
C ALA A 60 13.64 -18.34 3.26
N GLY A 61 13.57 -19.13 4.33
CA GLY A 61 14.33 -20.37 4.50
C GLY A 61 13.50 -21.61 4.17
N ASP A 62 14.06 -22.48 3.33
CA ASP A 62 13.46 -23.77 2.99
C ASP A 62 13.92 -24.91 3.93
N SER A 63 13.41 -26.13 3.73
CA SER A 63 13.84 -27.30 4.51
C SER A 63 15.25 -27.80 4.21
N GLN A 64 15.88 -27.30 3.14
CA GLN A 64 17.24 -27.66 2.73
C GLN A 64 18.28 -26.67 3.29
N GLY A 65 17.83 -25.60 3.97
CA GLY A 65 18.70 -24.55 4.49
C GLY A 65 19.09 -23.49 3.45
N THR A 66 18.41 -23.47 2.29
CA THR A 66 18.58 -22.42 1.30
C THR A 66 17.80 -21.17 1.72
N TYR A 67 18.40 -20.00 1.56
CA TYR A 67 17.75 -18.72 1.83
C TYR A 67 17.54 -17.96 0.52
N THR A 68 16.30 -17.62 0.22
CA THR A 68 15.97 -16.76 -0.93
C THR A 68 15.56 -15.37 -0.45
N ARG A 69 16.11 -14.34 -1.10
CA ARG A 69 15.74 -12.94 -0.86
C ARG A 69 14.42 -12.62 -1.57
N VAL A 70 13.47 -12.11 -0.83
CA VAL A 70 12.17 -11.66 -1.30
C VAL A 70 12.05 -10.16 -1.02
N LEU A 71 11.83 -9.36 -2.07
CA LEU A 71 11.62 -7.91 -1.96
C LEU A 71 10.13 -7.65 -1.72
N THR A 72 9.78 -6.76 -0.80
CA THR A 72 8.38 -6.34 -0.63
C THR A 72 7.89 -5.60 -1.88
N ALA A 73 6.60 -5.73 -2.21
CA ALA A 73 5.99 -4.83 -3.21
C ALA A 73 5.58 -3.54 -2.51
N ALA A 74 5.87 -2.42 -3.15
CA ALA A 74 5.41 -1.09 -2.76
C ALA A 74 3.90 -0.90 -2.97
#